data_AF-A0A5F1I1U5-F1
#
_entry.id   AF-A0A5F1I1U5-F1
#
_cell.length_a   1.000
_cell.length_b   1.000
_cell.length_c   1.000
_cell.angle_alpha   90.00
_cell.angle_beta   90.00
_cell.angle_gamma   90.00
#
_symmetry.space_group_name_H-M   'P 1'
#
loop_
_entity.id
_entity.type
_entity.pdbx_description
1 polymer ?
#
loop_
_entity_poly.entity_id
_entity_poly.type
_entity_poly.pdbx_seq_one_letter_code
_entity_poly.pdbx_strand_id
1 'polypeptide(L)'
;MKLKSAAERIRRDSLNAYFKRINWRFMDDRVQREFEILNADTHSADIFGSLYISRSKDDEPIKLSNLISSQHINSTHIFTGVRFLGFNISSSDNKRLEVAFERNAQLWYSQGPSGDVLVFVAPYQSNAGKINETEIIIGKYQNPSQITPKHIKNIFPYIVGIVHPLHSILLPI
;
A
#
# COMPACT_ATOMS: atom_id res chain seq x y z
N MET A 1 40.14 -8.12 -17.37
CA MET A 1 39.02 -9.06 -17.16
C MET A 1 38.07 -8.59 -16.04
N LYS A 2 37.44 -7.41 -16.17
CA LYS A 2 36.46 -6.87 -15.19
C LYS A 2 35.15 -6.41 -15.84
N LEU A 3 35.22 -5.93 -17.09
CA LEU A 3 34.05 -5.45 -17.84
C LEU A 3 33.12 -6.59 -18.28
N LYS A 4 33.66 -7.69 -18.84
CA LYS A 4 32.87 -8.85 -19.28
C LYS A 4 32.07 -9.48 -18.12
N SER A 5 32.69 -9.62 -16.95
CA SER A 5 32.02 -10.13 -15.74
C SER A 5 30.94 -9.18 -15.22
N ALA A 6 31.17 -7.87 -15.28
CA ALA A 6 30.16 -6.87 -14.91
C ALA A 6 28.97 -6.87 -15.87
N ALA A 7 29.21 -6.96 -17.18
CA ALA A 7 28.16 -7.04 -18.20
C ALA A 7 27.29 -8.30 -18.01
N GLU A 8 27.89 -9.47 -17.77
CA GLU A 8 27.14 -10.70 -17.50
C GLU A 8 26.35 -10.64 -16.19
N ARG A 9 26.83 -9.89 -15.19
CA ARG A 9 26.05 -9.63 -13.97
C ARG A 9 24.82 -8.79 -14.29
N ILE A 10 24.97 -7.65 -14.98
CA ILE A 10 23.85 -6.78 -15.36
C ILE A 10 22.82 -7.53 -16.21
N ARG A 11 23.28 -8.36 -17.16
CA ARG A 11 22.38 -9.17 -18.00
C ARG A 11 21.54 -10.14 -17.17
N ARG A 12 22.16 -10.84 -16.22
CA ARG A 12 21.45 -11.75 -15.30
C ARG A 12 20.47 -11.00 -14.40
N ASP A 13 20.90 -9.86 -13.84
CA ASP A 13 20.05 -9.04 -12.97
C ASP A 13 18.86 -8.47 -13.73
N SER A 14 19.05 -8.07 -15.00
CA SER A 14 17.97 -7.58 -15.88
C SER A 14 16.94 -8.68 -16.19
N LEU A 15 17.41 -9.90 -16.46
CA LEU A 15 16.53 -11.05 -16.69
C LEU A 15 15.75 -11.41 -15.41
N ASN A 16 16.42 -11.40 -14.26
CA ASN A 16 15.76 -11.62 -12.97
C ASN A 16 14.70 -10.54 -12.68
N ALA A 17 15.01 -9.28 -12.96
CA ALA A 17 14.07 -8.17 -12.80
C ALA A 17 12.84 -8.34 -13.71
N TYR A 18 13.05 -8.76 -14.97
CA TYR A 18 11.96 -9.06 -15.89
C TYR A 18 11.00 -10.13 -15.33
N PHE A 19 11.52 -11.26 -14.85
CA PHE A 19 10.67 -12.32 -14.26
C PHE A 19 9.90 -11.83 -13.02
N LYS A 20 10.56 -11.05 -12.15
CA LYS A 20 9.90 -10.44 -11.01
C LYS A 20 8.78 -9.50 -11.43
N ARG A 21 8.98 -8.69 -12.48
CA ARG A 21 7.91 -7.80 -12.97
C ARG A 21 6.73 -8.54 -13.60
N ILE A 22 6.97 -9.67 -14.26
CA ILE A 22 5.88 -10.56 -14.68
C ILE A 22 5.09 -11.05 -13.45
N ASN A 23 5.79 -11.48 -12.41
CA ASN A 23 5.16 -12.02 -11.19
C ASN A 23 4.27 -11.00 -10.45
N TRP A 24 4.42 -9.70 -10.74
CA TRP A 24 3.55 -8.67 -10.20
C TRP A 24 2.08 -8.95 -10.46
N ARG A 25 1.72 -9.35 -11.69
CA ARG A 25 0.32 -9.59 -12.05
C ARG A 25 -0.35 -10.57 -11.08
N PHE A 26 0.32 -11.67 -10.74
CA PHE A 26 -0.21 -12.67 -9.81
C PHE A 26 -0.26 -12.17 -8.37
N MET A 27 0.65 -11.28 -7.97
CA MET A 27 0.56 -10.61 -6.68
C MET A 27 -0.62 -9.65 -6.63
N ASP A 28 -0.78 -8.81 -7.65
CA ASP A 28 -1.86 -7.84 -7.77
C ASP A 28 -3.23 -8.52 -7.76
N ASP A 29 -3.39 -9.64 -8.47
CA ASP A 29 -4.63 -10.43 -8.44
C ASP A 29 -4.91 -11.03 -7.05
N ARG A 30 -3.87 -11.37 -6.27
CA ARG A 30 -4.03 -11.81 -4.87
C ARG A 30 -4.45 -10.66 -3.98
N VAL A 31 -3.84 -9.49 -4.12
CA VAL A 31 -4.21 -8.28 -3.36
C VAL A 31 -5.65 -7.87 -3.66
N GLN A 32 -6.04 -7.84 -4.93
CA GLN A 32 -7.41 -7.57 -5.37
C GLN A 32 -8.42 -8.52 -4.71
N ARG A 33 -8.15 -9.82 -4.73
CA ARG A 33 -9.05 -10.82 -4.14
C ARG A 33 -9.22 -10.61 -2.64
N GLU A 34 -8.13 -10.40 -1.91
CA GLU A 34 -8.21 -10.16 -0.47
C GLU A 34 -8.91 -8.83 -0.16
N PHE A 35 -8.69 -7.79 -0.98
CA PHE A 35 -9.45 -6.54 -0.90
C PHE A 35 -10.96 -6.77 -1.09
N GLU A 36 -11.36 -7.54 -2.10
CA GLU A 36 -12.78 -7.85 -2.38
C GLU A 36 -13.43 -8.62 -1.21
N ILE A 37 -12.72 -9.57 -0.60
CA ILE A 37 -13.19 -10.29 0.58
C ILE A 37 -13.41 -9.34 1.75
N LEU A 38 -12.49 -8.42 2.00
CA LEU A 38 -12.58 -7.44 3.09
C LEU A 38 -13.69 -6.42 2.83
N ASN A 39 -13.81 -5.94 1.59
CA ASN A 39 -14.81 -4.95 1.22
C ASN A 39 -16.24 -5.54 1.15
N ALA A 40 -16.38 -6.87 1.05
CA ALA A 40 -17.66 -7.55 1.15
C ALA A 40 -18.25 -7.55 2.56
N ASP A 41 -17.41 -7.42 3.60
CA ASP A 41 -17.86 -7.13 4.97
C ASP A 41 -18.08 -5.63 5.12
N THR A 42 -19.24 -5.18 4.64
CA THR A 42 -19.63 -3.75 4.62
C THR A 42 -19.60 -3.12 6.00
N HIS A 43 -19.98 -3.85 7.05
CA HIS A 43 -19.96 -3.35 8.41
C HIS A 43 -18.54 -3.01 8.87
N SER A 44 -17.59 -3.92 8.65
CA SER A 44 -16.18 -3.67 8.97
C SER A 44 -15.58 -2.59 8.07
N ALA A 45 -15.91 -2.57 6.78
CA ALA A 45 -15.42 -1.57 5.84
C ALA A 45 -15.88 -0.14 6.21
N ASP A 46 -17.12 0.03 6.68
CA ASP A 46 -17.66 1.34 7.07
C ASP A 46 -16.97 1.94 8.30
N ILE A 47 -16.44 1.11 9.21
CA ILE A 47 -15.60 1.58 10.33
C ILE A 47 -14.34 2.31 9.83
N PHE A 48 -13.88 1.98 8.62
CA PHE A 48 -12.76 2.63 7.95
C PHE A 48 -13.19 3.78 7.02
N GLY A 49 -14.47 4.18 7.03
CA GLY A 49 -14.97 5.16 6.06
C GLY A 49 -15.03 4.58 4.64
N SER A 50 -15.31 3.28 4.53
CA SER A 50 -15.23 2.47 3.31
C SER A 50 -13.80 2.24 2.81
N LEU A 51 -13.64 1.22 1.97
CA LEU A 51 -12.36 0.81 1.40
C LEU A 51 -12.35 0.98 -0.11
N TYR A 52 -11.20 1.41 -0.64
CA TYR A 52 -10.99 1.64 -2.06
C TYR A 52 -9.69 1.00 -2.52
N ILE A 53 -9.63 0.59 -3.78
CA ILE A 53 -8.41 0.09 -4.42
C ILE A 53 -8.13 0.88 -5.70
N SER A 54 -6.87 1.25 -5.90
CA SER A 54 -6.37 1.79 -7.16
C SER A 54 -5.14 1.00 -7.59
N ARG A 55 -5.05 0.71 -8.88
CA ARG A 55 -3.96 -0.08 -9.46
C ARG A 55 -3.41 0.67 -10.66
N SER A 56 -2.10 0.80 -10.74
CA SER A 56 -1.40 1.40 -11.88
C SER A 56 -1.81 0.83 -13.25
N LYS A 57 -2.11 -0.47 -13.33
CA LYS A 57 -2.59 -1.11 -14.58
C LYS A 57 -3.95 -0.58 -15.03
N ASP A 58 -4.71 0.03 -14.13
CA ASP A 58 -6.02 0.61 -14.42
C ASP A 58 -5.94 2.10 -14.80
N ASP A 59 -4.77 2.73 -14.70
CA ASP A 59 -4.58 4.12 -15.12
C ASP A 59 -4.68 4.25 -16.63
N GLU A 60 -5.45 5.23 -17.11
CA GLU A 60 -5.74 5.42 -18.54
C GLU A 60 -4.47 5.49 -19.42
N PRO A 61 -3.40 6.22 -19.05
CA PRO A 61 -2.17 6.21 -19.85
C PRO A 61 -1.55 4.81 -20.01
N ILE A 62 -1.62 3.96 -18.99
CA ILE A 62 -1.07 2.60 -19.03
C ILE A 62 -1.98 1.69 -19.87
N LYS A 63 -3.30 1.75 -19.65
CA LYS A 63 -4.28 1.00 -20.46
C LYS A 63 -4.14 1.29 -21.95
N LEU A 64 -4.01 2.56 -22.32
CA LEU A 64 -3.91 3.00 -23.71
C LEU A 64 -2.54 2.69 -24.35
N SER A 65 -1.50 2.50 -23.53
CA SER A 65 -0.13 2.25 -24.01
C SER A 65 0.10 0.82 -24.52
N ASN A 66 -0.82 -0.12 -24.27
CA ASN A 66 -0.63 -1.56 -24.50
C ASN A 66 0.62 -2.16 -23.83
N LEU A 67 1.23 -1.46 -22.87
CA LEU A 67 2.36 -1.99 -22.10
C LEU A 67 1.88 -3.16 -21.25
N ILE A 68 2.64 -4.25 -21.25
CA ILE A 68 2.41 -5.37 -20.32
C ILE A 68 3.07 -5.09 -18.98
N SER A 69 2.66 -5.82 -17.93
CA SER A 69 3.13 -5.59 -16.54
C SER A 69 4.65 -5.61 -16.36
N SER A 70 5.41 -6.20 -17.28
CA SER A 70 6.87 -6.23 -17.24
C SER A 70 7.56 -4.98 -17.82
N GLN A 71 6.80 -4.10 -18.46
CA GLN A 71 7.29 -2.93 -19.21
C GLN A 71 7.02 -1.58 -18.53
N HIS A 72 6.34 -1.57 -17.39
CA HIS A 72 6.16 -0.38 -16.57
C HIS A 72 6.35 -0.73 -15.10
N ILE A 73 6.59 0.29 -14.29
CA ILE A 73 6.56 0.15 -12.83
C ILE A 73 5.11 0.04 -12.40
N ASN A 74 4.85 -0.93 -11.54
CA ASN A 74 3.51 -1.17 -11.03
C ASN A 74 3.39 -0.70 -9.58
N SER A 75 2.17 -0.30 -9.22
CA SER A 75 1.74 -0.10 -7.85
C SER A 75 0.27 -0.51 -7.67
N THR A 76 -0.06 -0.92 -6.45
CA THR A 76 -1.40 -1.29 -6.00
C THR A 76 -1.63 -0.65 -4.65
N HIS A 77 -2.63 0.23 -4.57
CA HIS A 77 -2.92 1.04 -3.42
C HIS A 77 -4.30 0.70 -2.88
N ILE A 78 -4.39 0.49 -1.58
CA ILE A 78 -5.63 0.34 -0.82
C ILE A 78 -5.76 1.56 0.08
N PHE A 79 -6.93 2.20 0.05
CA PHE A 79 -7.19 3.43 0.78
C PHE A 79 -8.43 3.29 1.63
N THR A 80 -8.44 4.03 2.73
CA THR A 80 -9.63 4.26 3.55
C THR A 80 -10.26 5.60 3.18
N GLY A 81 -11.57 5.72 3.34
CA GLY A 81 -12.26 6.99 3.16
C GLY A 81 -12.23 7.85 4.42
N VAL A 82 -13.32 8.59 4.64
CA VAL A 82 -13.45 9.50 5.78
C VAL A 82 -14.27 8.82 6.86
N ARG A 83 -13.75 8.78 8.09
CA ARG A 83 -14.50 8.33 9.27
C ARG A 83 -14.65 9.45 10.29
N PHE A 84 -15.83 9.54 10.90
CA PHE A 84 -16.10 10.49 11.98
C PHE A 84 -15.82 9.83 13.33
N LEU A 85 -15.18 10.56 14.25
CA LEU A 85 -14.75 10.01 15.55
C LEU A 85 -15.80 10.18 16.67
N GLY A 86 -16.93 10.83 16.39
CA GLY A 86 -18.04 10.96 17.33
C GLY A 86 -17.86 12.03 18.43
N PHE A 87 -16.83 12.88 18.32
CA PHE A 87 -16.62 14.02 19.21
C PHE A 87 -16.27 15.28 18.43
N ASN A 88 -16.33 16.44 19.10
CA ASN A 88 -15.98 17.72 18.51
C ASN A 88 -14.65 18.24 19.07
N ILE A 89 -13.89 18.95 18.24
CA ILE A 89 -12.65 19.65 18.58
C ILE A 89 -12.83 21.16 18.45
N SER A 90 -11.99 21.93 19.13
CA SER A 90 -11.95 23.38 18.94
C SER A 90 -11.09 23.71 17.72
N SER A 91 -11.68 24.39 16.74
CA SER A 91 -10.97 24.94 15.58
C SER A 91 -9.93 25.98 16.03
N SER A 92 -8.68 25.81 15.61
CA SER A 92 -7.59 26.75 15.92
C SER A 92 -7.86 28.17 15.40
N ASP A 93 -8.66 28.28 14.34
CA ASP A 93 -8.77 29.51 13.56
C ASP A 93 -10.08 30.27 13.84
N ASN A 94 -11.15 29.57 14.25
CA ASN A 94 -12.51 30.15 14.27
C ASN A 94 -13.25 30.11 15.61
N LYS A 95 -12.64 29.61 16.70
CA LYS A 95 -13.33 29.37 18.00
C LYS A 95 -14.66 28.62 17.86
N ARG A 96 -14.80 27.80 16.81
CA ARG A 96 -15.95 26.96 16.54
C ARG A 96 -15.63 25.52 16.90
N LEU A 97 -16.67 24.79 17.27
CA LEU A 97 -16.58 23.34 17.39
C LEU A 97 -16.65 22.73 15.98
N GLU A 98 -15.70 21.86 15.67
CA GLU A 98 -15.64 21.08 14.44
C GLU A 98 -15.74 19.60 14.78
N VAL A 99 -16.40 18.82 13.93
CA VAL A 99 -16.49 17.37 14.12
C VAL A 99 -15.11 16.75 13.88
N ALA A 100 -14.65 15.93 14.80
CA ALA A 100 -13.41 15.19 14.65
C ALA A 100 -13.55 14.09 13.59
N PHE A 101 -12.61 14.01 12.66
CA PHE A 101 -12.58 13.03 11.59
C PHE A 101 -11.16 12.57 11.28
N GLU A 102 -11.09 11.41 10.64
CA GLU A 102 -9.87 10.81 10.12
C GLU A 102 -10.07 10.42 8.65
N ARG A 103 -9.04 10.61 7.82
CA ARG A 103 -9.09 10.27 6.40
C ARG A 103 -7.75 9.83 5.82
N ASN A 104 -7.77 9.31 4.59
CA ASN A 104 -6.60 9.12 3.74
C ASN A 104 -5.52 8.17 4.32
N ALA A 105 -5.90 7.19 5.15
CA ALA A 105 -4.96 6.12 5.47
C ALA A 105 -4.79 5.22 4.24
N GLN A 106 -3.60 4.66 4.09
CA GLN A 106 -3.24 3.93 2.88
C GLN A 106 -2.30 2.77 3.19
N LEU A 107 -2.50 1.65 2.48
CA LEU A 107 -1.53 0.58 2.33
C LEU A 107 -1.23 0.46 0.84
N TRP A 108 0.03 0.42 0.46
CA TRP A 108 0.35 0.17 -0.94
C TRP A 108 1.57 -0.70 -1.15
N TYR A 109 1.50 -1.43 -2.24
CA TYR A 109 2.58 -2.21 -2.81
C TYR A 109 3.17 -1.39 -3.94
N SER A 110 4.49 -1.24 -3.95
CA SER A 110 5.22 -0.54 -5.02
C SER A 110 6.31 -1.44 -5.58
N GLN A 111 6.36 -1.55 -6.90
CA GLN A 111 7.40 -2.31 -7.59
C GLN A 111 8.66 -1.45 -7.74
N GLY A 112 9.79 -1.95 -7.25
CA GLY A 112 11.09 -1.35 -7.53
C GLY A 112 11.58 -1.63 -8.97
N PRO A 113 12.56 -0.88 -9.47
CA PRO A 113 13.15 -1.13 -10.81
C PRO A 113 13.73 -2.53 -10.98
N SER A 114 14.15 -3.17 -9.88
CA SER A 114 14.65 -4.54 -9.87
C SER A 114 13.54 -5.61 -9.82
N GLY A 115 12.28 -5.18 -9.80
CA GLY A 115 11.09 -6.02 -9.65
C GLY A 115 10.83 -6.47 -8.20
N ASP A 116 11.63 -6.04 -7.24
CA ASP A 116 11.32 -6.16 -5.81
C ASP A 116 10.06 -5.39 -5.44
N VAL A 117 9.45 -5.72 -4.30
CA VAL A 117 8.24 -5.08 -3.81
C VAL A 117 8.51 -4.42 -2.47
N LEU A 118 8.22 -3.14 -2.39
CA LEU A 118 8.15 -2.40 -1.14
C LEU A 118 6.68 -2.30 -0.72
N VAL A 119 6.43 -2.49 0.57
CA VAL A 119 5.11 -2.34 1.16
C VAL A 119 5.16 -1.19 2.15
N PHE A 120 4.23 -0.26 1.95
CA PHE A 120 4.16 0.97 2.72
C PHE A 120 2.80 1.13 3.37
N VAL A 121 2.77 1.85 4.48
CA VAL A 121 1.56 2.32 5.12
C VAL A 121 1.67 3.81 5.37
N ALA A 122 0.60 4.55 5.10
CA ALA A 122 0.40 5.93 5.53
C ALA A 122 -0.73 5.96 6.57
N PRO A 123 -0.51 6.61 7.73
CA PRO A 123 -1.52 6.73 8.76
C PRO A 123 -2.67 7.64 8.36
N TYR A 124 -3.76 7.57 9.13
CA TYR A 124 -4.84 8.54 9.00
C TYR A 124 -4.35 9.97 9.25
N GLN A 125 -4.83 10.88 8.40
CA GLN A 125 -4.79 12.31 8.65
C GLN A 125 -5.97 12.66 9.54
N SER A 126 -5.68 13.19 10.73
CA SER A 126 -6.69 13.61 11.70
C SER A 126 -6.75 15.15 11.79
N ASN A 127 -7.95 15.70 11.92
CA ASN A 127 -8.09 17.10 12.33
C ASN A 127 -7.97 17.28 13.85
N ALA A 128 -8.07 16.20 14.63
CA ALA A 128 -7.99 16.20 16.09
C ALA A 128 -6.56 16.07 16.64
N GLY A 129 -5.60 15.68 15.80
CA GLY A 129 -4.20 15.52 16.19
C GLY A 129 -3.29 15.45 14.97
N LYS A 130 -2.02 15.84 15.14
CA LYS A 130 -1.02 15.77 14.06
C LYS A 130 -0.17 14.51 14.23
N ILE A 131 -0.27 13.61 13.26
CA ILE A 131 0.71 12.54 13.02
C ILE A 131 1.66 13.09 11.95
N ASN A 132 2.97 13.11 12.23
CA ASN A 132 3.97 13.70 11.33
C ASN A 132 4.58 12.65 10.38
N GLU A 133 4.22 11.40 10.54
CA GLU A 133 4.62 10.28 9.71
C GLU A 133 3.77 10.26 8.43
N THR A 134 4.41 10.52 7.29
CA THR A 134 3.73 10.51 5.99
C THR A 134 3.69 9.12 5.37
N GLU A 135 4.77 8.34 5.50
CA GLU A 135 4.95 7.05 4.84
C GLU A 135 5.87 6.14 5.68
N ILE A 136 5.44 4.92 5.96
CA ILE A 136 6.18 3.93 6.75
C ILE A 136 6.40 2.68 5.90
N ILE A 137 7.65 2.28 5.68
CA ILE A 137 7.97 1.01 5.03
C ILE A 137 7.78 -0.12 6.06
N ILE A 138 6.85 -1.02 5.78
CA ILE A 138 6.53 -2.16 6.66
C ILE A 138 7.01 -3.50 6.10
N GLY A 139 7.52 -3.51 4.86
CA GLY A 139 8.05 -4.73 4.26
C GLY A 139 8.84 -4.48 2.99
N LYS A 140 9.83 -5.34 2.76
CA LYS A 140 10.56 -5.44 1.50
C LYS A 140 10.65 -6.91 1.08
N TYR A 141 10.16 -7.20 -0.11
CA TYR A 141 10.14 -8.54 -0.68
C TYR A 141 10.96 -8.57 -1.95
N GLN A 142 11.84 -9.56 -2.07
CA GLN A 142 12.72 -9.71 -3.23
C GLN A 142 11.96 -10.13 -4.49
N ASN A 143 10.78 -10.74 -4.34
CA ASN A 143 9.92 -11.18 -5.44
C ASN A 143 8.43 -11.01 -5.07
N PRO A 144 7.56 -10.55 -5.99
CA PRO A 144 6.12 -10.47 -5.75
C PRO A 144 5.47 -11.80 -5.34
N SER A 145 6.04 -12.94 -5.72
CA SER A 145 5.55 -14.26 -5.31
C SER A 145 5.51 -14.45 -3.79
N GLN A 146 6.43 -13.79 -3.07
CA GLN A 146 6.55 -13.88 -1.61
C GLN A 146 5.37 -13.22 -0.88
N ILE A 147 4.65 -12.29 -1.49
CA ILE A 147 3.46 -11.68 -0.89
C ILE A 147 2.29 -12.65 -1.09
N THR A 148 2.01 -13.44 -0.06
CA THR A 148 0.96 -14.45 -0.04
C THR A 148 -0.34 -13.87 0.53
N PRO A 149 -1.49 -14.53 0.34
CA PRO A 149 -2.73 -14.16 1.02
C PRO A 149 -2.58 -13.97 2.53
N LYS A 150 -1.79 -14.85 3.18
CA LYS A 150 -1.48 -14.74 4.61
C LYS A 150 -0.75 -13.44 4.95
N HIS A 151 0.22 -13.03 4.12
CA HIS A 151 0.91 -11.74 4.33
C HIS A 151 -0.04 -10.56 4.16
N ILE A 152 -0.90 -10.57 3.13
CA ILE A 152 -1.86 -9.49 2.88
C ILE A 152 -2.82 -9.34 4.08
N LYS A 153 -3.38 -10.44 4.58
CA LYS A 153 -4.26 -10.45 5.76
C LYS A 153 -3.58 -9.93 7.02
N ASN A 154 -2.31 -10.27 7.21
CA ASN A 154 -1.54 -9.80 8.37
C ASN A 154 -1.15 -8.32 8.27
N ILE A 155 -1.02 -7.78 7.05
CA ILE A 155 -0.59 -6.40 6.80
C ILE A 155 -1.77 -5.41 6.85
N PHE A 156 -2.97 -5.86 6.48
CA PHE A 156 -4.15 -4.98 6.44
C PHE A 156 -4.43 -4.22 7.75
N PRO A 157 -4.31 -4.84 8.94
CA PRO A 157 -4.51 -4.14 10.21
C PRO A 157 -3.56 -2.96 10.46
N TYR A 158 -2.40 -2.91 9.79
CA TYR A 158 -1.45 -1.80 9.96
C TYR A 158 -1.97 -0.47 9.40
N ILE A 159 -2.92 -0.48 8.46
CA ILE A 159 -3.65 0.72 8.02
C ILE A 159 -4.35 1.40 9.21
N VAL A 160 -4.71 0.63 10.23
CA VAL A 160 -5.50 1.05 11.40
C VAL A 160 -4.62 1.41 12.60
N GLY A 161 -3.51 0.69 12.77
CA GLY A 161 -2.73 0.66 14.00
C GLY A 161 -1.94 1.93 14.34
N ILE A 162 -1.86 2.92 13.45
CA ILE A 162 -1.06 4.13 13.72
C ILE A 162 -1.84 5.19 14.52
N VAL A 163 -3.15 4.97 14.76
CA VAL A 163 -4.00 5.89 15.54
C VAL A 163 -4.22 5.41 16.98
N HIS A 164 -4.08 4.11 17.28
CA HIS A 164 -4.15 3.62 18.65
C HIS A 164 -2.78 3.71 19.33
N PRO A 165 -2.66 4.42 20.47
CA PRO A 165 -1.39 4.50 21.17
C PRO A 165 -1.01 3.10 21.64
N LEU A 166 0.15 2.64 21.18
CA LEU A 166 1.05 1.74 21.90
C LEU A 166 0.37 0.55 22.59
N HIS A 167 -0.07 -0.46 21.83
CA HIS A 167 0.07 -1.85 22.28
C HIS A 167 0.31 -2.70 21.04
N SER A 168 1.48 -3.34 20.97
CA SER A 168 1.84 -4.43 20.04
C SER A 168 2.32 -4.11 18.61
N ILE A 169 3.18 -3.10 18.41
CA ILE A 169 4.07 -3.07 17.23
C ILE A 169 5.51 -3.38 17.69
N LEU A 170 5.76 -4.66 17.99
CA LEU A 170 7.09 -5.25 17.84
C LEU A 170 7.03 -6.06 16.55
N LEU A 171 7.54 -5.49 15.46
CA LEU A 171 7.79 -6.23 14.23
C LEU A 171 8.95 -7.21 14.51
N PRO A 172 8.78 -8.54 14.39
CA PRO A 172 9.92 -9.40 14.23
C PRO A 172 10.47 -9.15 12.82
N ILE A 173 11.65 -8.58 12.75
CA ILE A 173 12.49 -8.52 11.55
C ILE A 173 12.89 -9.94 11.15
#